data_AF-A0A0P9YP93-F1
#
_entry.id   AF-A0A0P9YP93-F1
#
_cell.length_a   1.000
_cell.length_b   1.000
_cell.length_c   1.000
_cell.angle_alpha   90.00
_cell.angle_beta   90.00
_cell.angle_gamma   90.00
#
_symmetry.space_group_name_H-M   'P 1'
#
loop_
_entity.id
_entity.type
_entity.pdbx_description
1 polymer ?
#
loop_
_entity_poly.entity_id
_entity_poly.type
_entity_poly.pdbx_seq_one_letter_code
_entity_poly.pdbx_strand_id
1 'polypeptide(L)'
;MACYPVDADIAAYNDLGFYFAEGGEQHLWAMQIYEKLLDLAPGRIPLQLNVADSLWALGQHDDAKSHYAIYRDAMLTKAPANRIPDRVQLRLK
;
A
#
# COMPACT_ATOMS: atom_id res chain seq x y z
N MET A 1 22.00 -16.06 3.53
CA MET A 1 21.48 -14.68 3.65
C MET A 1 21.11 -14.19 2.27
N ALA A 2 19.98 -13.50 2.11
CA ALA A 2 19.67 -12.81 0.86
C ALA A 2 20.69 -11.68 0.65
N CYS A 3 21.13 -11.45 -0.59
CA CYS A 3 22.07 -10.37 -0.91
C CYS A 3 21.49 -8.96 -0.68
N TYR A 4 20.15 -8.87 -0.66
CA TYR A 4 19.39 -7.66 -0.36
C TYR A 4 18.23 -8.06 0.56
N PRO A 5 18.34 -7.84 1.88
CA PRO A 5 17.27 -8.15 2.80
C PRO A 5 16.23 -7.02 2.79
N VAL A 6 14.96 -7.37 2.99
CA VAL A 6 13.82 -6.44 2.80
C VAL A 6 13.84 -5.27 3.80
N ASP A 7 14.36 -5.51 5.00
CA ASP A 7 14.53 -4.53 6.06
C ASP A 7 15.66 -3.51 5.80
N ALA A 8 16.55 -3.76 4.84
CA ALA A 8 17.61 -2.82 4.48
C ALA A 8 17.09 -1.55 3.78
N ASP A 9 16.00 -1.65 3.02
CA ASP A 9 15.40 -0.49 2.34
C ASP A 9 13.89 -0.65 2.08
N ILE A 10 13.10 -0.48 3.14
CA ILE A 10 11.63 -0.55 3.10
C ILE A 10 11.03 0.35 2.02
N ALA A 11 11.65 1.51 1.72
CA ALA A 11 11.15 2.44 0.73
C ALA A 11 11.33 1.88 -0.69
N ALA A 12 12.53 1.41 -1.02
CA ALA A 12 12.82 0.83 -2.33
C ALA A 12 11.98 -0.42 -2.61
N TYR A 13 11.76 -1.28 -1.59
CA TYR A 13 10.88 -2.44 -1.76
C TYR A 13 9.41 -2.06 -1.95
N ASN A 14 8.94 -0.99 -1.28
CA ASN A 14 7.59 -0.49 -1.52
C ASN A 14 7.44 0.03 -2.96
N ASP A 15 8.45 0.72 -3.48
CA ASP A 15 8.46 1.23 -4.85
C ASP A 15 8.54 0.08 -5.87
N LEU A 16 9.31 -0.97 -5.57
CA LEU A 16 9.34 -2.20 -6.37
C LEU A 16 7.95 -2.86 -6.45
N GLY A 17 7.26 -3.00 -5.32
CA GLY A 17 5.89 -3.51 -5.30
C GLY A 17 4.93 -2.62 -6.10
N PHE A 18 5.11 -1.30 -6.04
CA PHE A 18 4.30 -0.35 -6.81
C PHE A 18 4.49 -0.56 -8.31
N TYR A 19 5.74 -0.72 -8.77
CA TYR A 19 6.00 -0.99 -10.19
C TYR A 19 5.48 -2.34 -10.66
N PHE A 20 5.44 -3.36 -9.78
CA PHE A 20 4.74 -4.61 -10.10
C PHE A 20 3.23 -4.41 -10.25
N ALA A 21 2.61 -3.62 -9.37
CA ALA A 21 1.17 -3.34 -9.46
C ALA A 21 0.82 -2.60 -10.76
N GLU A 22 1.60 -1.59 -11.16
CA GLU A 22 1.36 -0.79 -12.38
C GLU A 22 1.71 -1.52 -13.69
N GLY A 23 2.53 -2.58 -13.63
CA GLY A 23 3.11 -3.28 -14.80
C GLY A 23 2.16 -4.18 -15.60
N GLY A 24 0.87 -4.24 -15.25
CA GLY A 24 -0.13 -5.05 -15.96
C GLY A 24 -0.75 -6.16 -15.13
N GLU A 25 -1.41 -5.79 -14.02
CA GLU A 25 -2.21 -6.68 -13.16
C GLU A 25 -1.39 -7.64 -12.27
N GLN A 26 -0.09 -7.42 -12.08
CA GLN A 26 0.72 -8.27 -11.17
C GLN A 26 0.54 -7.91 -9.68
N HIS A 27 -0.67 -7.53 -9.28
CA HIS A 27 -1.02 -7.18 -7.90
C HIS A 27 -0.74 -8.33 -6.92
N LEU A 28 -0.86 -9.59 -7.35
CA LEU A 28 -0.47 -10.74 -6.54
C LEU A 28 1.03 -10.73 -6.19
N TRP A 29 1.90 -10.32 -7.12
CA TRP A 29 3.34 -10.25 -6.88
C TRP A 29 3.71 -9.06 -6.01
N ALA A 30 3.02 -7.93 -6.22
CA ALA A 30 3.15 -6.76 -5.35
C ALA A 30 2.79 -7.12 -3.89
N MET A 31 1.71 -7.89 -3.68
CA MET A 31 1.27 -8.32 -2.35
C MET A 31 2.30 -9.19 -1.62
N GLN A 32 3.06 -10.05 -2.33
CA GLN A 32 4.13 -10.83 -1.70
C GLN A 32 5.21 -9.93 -1.06
N ILE A 33 5.49 -8.77 -1.68
CA ILE A 33 6.42 -7.79 -1.13
C ILE A 33 5.76 -7.02 0.01
N TYR A 34 4.54 -6.53 -0.21
CA TYR A 34 3.86 -5.69 0.76
C TYR A 34 3.55 -6.39 2.08
N GLU A 35 3.19 -7.67 2.07
CA GLU A 35 2.98 -8.46 3.30
C GLU A 35 4.22 -8.44 4.19
N LYS A 36 5.41 -8.60 3.60
CA LYS A 36 6.68 -8.48 4.34
C LYS A 36 6.95 -7.07 4.84
N LEU A 37 6.58 -6.06 4.08
CA LEU A 37 6.73 -4.67 4.52
C LEU A 37 5.73 -4.28 5.61
N LEU A 38 4.55 -4.88 5.66
CA LEU A 38 3.56 -4.65 6.71
C LEU A 38 4.05 -5.19 8.06
N ASP A 39 4.79 -6.30 8.07
CA ASP A 39 5.45 -6.82 9.28
C ASP A 39 6.52 -5.86 9.81
N LEU A 40 7.26 -5.19 8.91
CA LEU A 40 8.41 -4.34 9.25
C LEU A 40 8.04 -2.88 9.53
N ALA A 41 7.05 -2.35 8.80
CA ALA A 41 6.72 -0.94 8.78
C ALA A 41 5.21 -0.70 8.58
N PRO A 42 4.35 -1.20 9.49
CA PRO A 42 2.89 -1.09 9.34
C PRO A 42 2.41 0.37 9.30
N GLY A 43 3.14 1.31 9.88
CA GLY A 43 2.80 2.75 9.87
C GLY A 43 3.21 3.52 8.61
N ARG A 44 3.85 2.88 7.62
CA ARG A 44 4.31 3.58 6.41
C ARG A 44 3.11 3.97 5.53
N ILE A 45 2.83 5.27 5.45
CA ILE A 45 1.67 5.79 4.73
C ILE A 45 1.63 5.37 3.25
N PRO A 46 2.70 5.50 2.44
CA PRO A 46 2.68 5.02 1.06
C PRO A 46 2.39 3.52 0.92
N LEU A 47 2.88 2.70 1.86
CA LEU A 47 2.63 1.25 1.86
C LEU A 47 1.15 0.94 2.07
N GLN A 48 0.50 1.63 2.99
CA GLN A 48 -0.93 1.46 3.26
C GLN A 48 -1.79 1.76 2.02
N LEU A 49 -1.45 2.81 1.27
CA LEU A 49 -2.15 3.11 0.01
C LEU A 49 -1.92 2.03 -1.04
N ASN A 50 -0.67 1.61 -1.22
CA ASN A 50 -0.29 0.62 -2.22
C ASN A 50 -0.90 -0.76 -1.95
N VAL A 51 -0.97 -1.19 -0.69
CA VAL A 51 -1.69 -2.41 -0.27
C VAL A 51 -3.18 -2.27 -0.59
N ALA A 52 -3.80 -1.15 -0.23
CA ALA A 52 -5.22 -0.93 -0.47
C ALA A 52 -5.57 -0.91 -1.97
N ASP A 53 -4.72 -0.31 -2.81
CA ASP A 53 -4.89 -0.31 -4.27
C ASP A 53 -4.76 -1.73 -4.85
N SER A 54 -3.77 -2.51 -4.42
CA SER A 54 -3.60 -3.90 -4.87
C SER A 54 -4.71 -4.83 -4.41
N LEU A 55 -5.12 -4.76 -3.13
CA LEU A 55 -6.25 -5.54 -2.61
C LEU A 55 -7.54 -5.20 -3.35
N TRP A 56 -7.74 -3.91 -3.66
CA TRP A 56 -8.90 -3.48 -4.45
C TRP A 56 -8.90 -4.11 -5.84
N ALA A 57 -7.76 -4.06 -6.55
CA ALA A 57 -7.63 -4.67 -7.88
C ALA A 57 -7.84 -6.20 -7.86
N LEU A 58 -7.46 -6.85 -6.76
CA LEU A 58 -7.68 -8.30 -6.54
C LEU A 58 -9.11 -8.65 -6.09
N GLY A 59 -10.01 -7.67 -5.94
CA GLY A 59 -11.40 -7.87 -5.51
C GLY A 59 -11.56 -8.08 -3.99
N GLN A 60 -10.50 -7.94 -3.20
CA GLN A 60 -10.50 -8.07 -1.75
C GLN A 60 -10.89 -6.73 -1.11
N HIS A 61 -12.11 -6.28 -1.37
CA HIS A 61 -12.54 -4.92 -1.06
C HIS A 61 -12.63 -4.62 0.45
N ASP A 62 -13.00 -5.59 1.28
CA ASP A 62 -13.12 -5.37 2.74
C ASP A 62 -11.74 -5.14 3.39
N ASP A 63 -10.74 -5.92 2.98
CA ASP A 63 -9.35 -5.73 3.41
C ASP A 63 -8.80 -4.41 2.85
N ALA A 64 -9.07 -4.11 1.57
CA ALA A 64 -8.69 -2.84 0.96
C ALA A 64 -9.25 -1.63 1.74
N LYS A 65 -10.53 -1.69 2.15
CA LYS A 65 -11.18 -0.63 2.95
C LYS A 65 -10.45 -0.40 4.28
N SER A 66 -10.00 -1.45 4.95
CA SER A 66 -9.23 -1.35 6.19
C SER A 66 -7.93 -0.57 5.98
N HIS A 67 -7.18 -0.89 4.92
CA HIS A 67 -5.94 -0.18 4.58
C HIS A 67 -6.16 1.26 4.08
N TYR A 68 -7.24 1.52 3.33
CA TYR A 68 -7.62 2.88 2.95
C TYR A 68 -7.95 3.75 4.16
N ALA A 69 -8.63 3.19 5.18
CA ALA A 69 -8.96 3.94 6.39
C ALA A 69 -7.68 4.34 7.15
N ILE A 70 -6.74 3.40 7.31
CA ILE A 70 -5.43 3.68 7.94
C ILE A 70 -4.68 4.77 7.17
N TYR A 71 -4.61 4.65 5.84
CA TYR A 71 -3.97 5.66 4.98
C TYR A 71 -4.62 7.04 5.15
N ARG A 72 -5.95 7.12 5.06
CA ARG A 72 -6.72 8.37 5.18
C ARG A 72 -6.46 9.03 6.52
N ASP A 73 -6.59 8.29 7.61
CA ASP A 73 -6.46 8.81 8.96
C ASP A 73 -5.04 9.31 9.21
N ALA A 74 -4.03 8.57 8.75
CA ALA A 74 -2.63 8.99 8.83
C ALA A 74 -2.34 10.25 7.97
N MET A 75 -2.92 10.35 6.76
CA MET A 75 -2.77 11.53 5.90
C MET A 75 -3.40 12.78 6.51
N LEU A 76 -4.58 12.67 7.14
CA LEU A 76 -5.25 13.80 7.80
C LEU A 76 -4.44 14.40 8.95
N THR A 77 -3.54 13.63 9.56
CA THR A 77 -2.61 14.17 10.58
C THR A 77 -1.43 14.95 10.00
N LYS A 78 -1.12 14.79 8.71
CA LYS A 78 0.11 15.33 8.07
C LYS A 78 -0.17 16.35 6.96
N ALA A 79 -1.34 16.29 6.34
CA ALA A 79 -1.65 17.09 5.16
C ALA A 79 -3.16 17.43 5.10
N PRO A 80 -3.53 18.52 4.41
CA PRO A 80 -4.94 18.82 4.15
C PRO A 80 -5.60 17.71 3.33
N ALA A 81 -6.92 17.55 3.51
CA ALA A 81 -7.69 16.46 2.91
C ALA A 81 -7.63 16.40 1.37
N ASN A 82 -7.35 17.52 0.69
CA ASN A 82 -7.19 17.57 -0.76
C ASN A 82 -5.92 16.86 -1.29
N ARG A 83 -5.03 16.41 -0.41
CA ARG A 83 -3.86 15.59 -0.75
C ARG A 83 -4.16 14.10 -0.74
N ILE A 84 -5.35 13.69 -0.28
CA ILE A 84 -5.83 12.31 -0.30
C ILE A 84 -6.46 12.05 -1.68
N PRO A 85 -6.05 11.02 -2.42
CA PRO A 85 -6.66 10.72 -3.72
C PRO A 85 -8.16 10.45 -3.60
N ASP A 86 -8.97 11.00 -4.52
CA ASP A 86 -10.44 10.87 -4.48
C ASP A 86 -10.91 9.41 -4.42
N ARG A 87 -10.17 8.51 -5.08
CA ARG A 87 -10.46 7.06 -5.07
C ARG A 87 -10.53 6.49 -3.65
N VAL A 88 -9.74 7.00 -2.71
CA VAL A 88 -9.75 6.54 -1.31
C VAL A 88 -11.12 6.79 -0.69
N GLN A 89 -11.67 8.00 -0.87
CA GLN A 89 -12.99 8.34 -0.33
C GLN A 89 -14.10 7.56 -1.04
N LEU A 90 -13.97 7.36 -2.37
CA LEU A 90 -14.95 6.60 -3.16
C LEU A 90 -15.01 5.13 -2.72
N ARG A 91 -13.84 4.50 -2.52
CA ARG A 91 -13.67 3.09 -2.18
C ARG A 91 -13.99 2.77 -0.72
N LEU A 92 -14.05 3.78 0.14
CA LEU A 92 -14.48 3.66 1.54
C LEU A 92 -16.00 3.71 1.75
N LYS A 93 -16.77 4.09 0.73
CA LYS A 93 -18.25 4.03 0.76
C LYS A 93 -18.73 2.58 0.66
#